data_AF-A0A3B9LBU1-F1
#
_entry.id   AF-A0A3B9LBU1-F1
#
_cell.length_a   1.000
_cell.length_b   1.000
_cell.length_c   1.000
_cell.angle_alpha   90.00
_cell.angle_beta   90.00
_cell.angle_gamma   90.00
#
_symmetry.space_group_name_H-M   'P 1'
#
loop_
_entity.id
_entity.type
_entity.pdbx_description
1 polymer ?
#
loop_
_entity_poly.entity_id
_entity_poly.type
_entity_poly.pdbx_seq_one_letter_code
_entity_poly.pdbx_strand_id
1 'polypeptide(L)'
;LSNEQLLLTRMDAMANSARWDEIDKLLTRPDLSLDPSVAESFRARTAQERGSTLDADVHWNHAISLAGVDPFKLRFIANFAEQSHANDVALRCYDQMARLPGHAAFAYRAIQRLAEQSGNTVAARSVAEKISAMAPDDPNAQDQLAYFDLLLGRNVESNAAIAQKLASQYPMRLSFRVTAALACLRKEDAGSALAQFKGPPIEWNRTPPAWRAVYAAVLAANDQTAAAREIAITIPVEQLNRDERALIAPLTGSQ
;
A
#
# COMPACT_ATOMS: atom_id res chain seq x y z
N LEU A 1 18.59 24.34 17.67
CA LEU A 1 18.64 23.56 16.42
C LEU A 1 20.10 23.44 16.03
N SER A 2 20.59 22.25 15.69
CA SER A 2 21.95 22.11 15.15
C SER A 2 22.06 22.81 13.79
N ASN A 3 23.27 23.18 13.36
CA ASN A 3 23.50 23.82 12.06
C ASN A 3 22.94 22.97 10.89
N GLU A 4 23.01 21.65 10.99
CA GLU A 4 22.45 20.71 10.02
C GLU A 4 20.91 20.74 9.99
N GLN A 5 20.23 20.79 11.14
CA GLN A 5 18.76 20.91 11.19
C GLN A 5 18.27 22.23 10.59
N LEU A 6 18.99 23.33 10.82
CA LEU A 6 18.69 24.62 10.21
C LEU A 6 18.86 24.58 8.69
N LEU A 7 19.91 23.90 8.21
CA LEU A 7 20.17 23.70 6.79
C LEU A 7 19.06 22.89 6.11
N LEU A 8 18.65 21.76 6.72
CA LEU A 8 17.55 20.93 6.21
C LEU A 8 16.23 21.70 6.15
N THR A 9 15.90 22.41 7.23
CA THR A 9 14.67 23.23 7.29
C THR A 9 14.67 24.30 6.19
N ARG A 10 15.83 24.92 5.93
CA ARG A 10 15.97 25.90 4.85
C ARG A 10 15.79 25.25 3.48
N MET A 11 16.37 24.07 3.25
CA MET A 11 16.23 23.35 1.99
C MET A 11 14.78 22.91 1.74
N ASP A 12 14.07 22.44 2.76
CA ASP A 12 12.64 22.14 2.68
C ASP A 12 11.82 23.38 2.33
N ALA A 13 12.10 24.52 2.96
CA ALA A 13 11.43 25.78 2.65
C ALA A 13 11.68 26.25 1.20
N MET A 14 12.91 26.06 0.70
CA MET A 14 13.26 26.35 -0.70
C MET A 14 12.53 25.40 -1.65
N ALA A 15 12.44 24.11 -1.31
CA ALA A 15 11.75 23.10 -2.12
C ALA A 15 10.25 23.40 -2.21
N ASN A 16 9.62 23.76 -1.10
CA ASN A 16 8.21 24.15 -1.05
C ASN A 16 7.92 25.45 -1.82
N SER A 17 8.95 26.27 -2.08
CA SER A 17 8.85 27.50 -2.88
C SER A 17 9.34 27.32 -4.32
N ALA A 18 9.58 26.07 -4.77
CA ALA A 18 10.13 25.73 -6.08
C ALA A 18 11.47 26.42 -6.43
N ARG A 19 12.28 26.75 -5.42
CA ARG A 19 13.60 27.42 -5.59
C ARG A 19 14.70 26.41 -5.86
N TRP A 20 14.51 25.59 -6.89
CA TRP A 20 15.36 24.45 -7.25
C TRP A 20 16.81 24.85 -7.57
N ASP A 21 17.00 25.98 -8.27
CA ASP A 21 18.32 26.50 -8.60
C ASP A 21 19.15 26.89 -7.38
N GLU A 22 18.49 27.32 -6.30
CA GLU A 22 19.16 27.68 -5.06
C GLU A 22 19.54 26.45 -4.25
N ILE A 23 18.72 25.41 -4.28
CA ILE A 23 19.04 24.11 -3.70
C ILE A 23 20.28 23.53 -4.40
N ASP A 24 20.30 23.56 -5.72
CA ASP A 24 21.39 23.03 -6.53
C ASP A 24 22.72 23.77 -6.23
N LYS A 25 22.69 25.11 -6.27
CA LYS A 25 23.84 25.94 -5.87
C LYS A 25 24.33 25.62 -4.47
N LEU A 26 23.41 25.40 -3.52
CA LEU A 26 23.78 25.05 -2.15
C LEU A 26 24.43 23.67 -2.06
N LEU A 27 23.91 22.68 -2.79
CA LEU A 27 24.40 21.29 -2.83
C LEU A 27 25.76 21.13 -3.53
N THR A 28 26.20 22.14 -4.30
CA THR A 28 27.53 22.18 -4.92
C THR A 28 28.62 22.80 -4.03
N ARG A 29 28.26 23.34 -2.87
CA ARG A 29 29.21 24.02 -1.99
C ARG A 29 30.17 23.04 -1.32
N PRO A 30 31.49 23.25 -1.39
CA PRO A 30 32.48 22.33 -0.80
C PRO A 30 32.51 22.38 0.73
N ASP A 31 32.02 23.46 1.35
CA ASP A 31 31.90 23.63 2.80
C ASP A 31 30.59 23.08 3.38
N LEU A 32 29.73 22.47 2.53
CA LEU A 32 28.46 21.91 2.97
C LEU A 32 28.68 20.66 3.83
N SER A 33 28.45 20.79 5.13
CA SER A 33 28.41 19.65 6.05
C SER A 33 26.98 19.10 6.09
N LEU A 34 26.72 18.12 5.22
CA LEU A 34 25.46 17.38 5.15
C LEU A 34 25.76 15.91 4.88
N ASP A 35 24.98 15.00 5.45
CA ASP A 35 25.11 13.57 5.13
C ASP A 35 24.96 13.35 3.61
N PRO A 36 25.88 12.62 2.95
CA PRO A 36 25.85 12.43 1.49
C PRO A 36 24.55 11.81 0.97
N SER A 37 23.93 10.90 1.74
CA SER A 37 22.66 10.28 1.33
C SER A 37 21.50 11.28 1.34
N VAL A 38 21.56 12.25 2.24
CA VAL A 38 20.58 13.36 2.31
C VAL A 38 20.81 14.33 1.16
N ALA A 39 22.06 14.70 0.87
CA ALA A 39 22.40 15.56 -0.27
C ALA A 39 21.90 14.97 -1.60
N GLU A 40 22.16 13.68 -1.85
CA GLU A 40 21.68 12.98 -3.05
C GLU A 40 20.15 12.91 -3.12
N SER A 41 19.45 12.77 -1.98
CA SER A 41 17.99 12.80 -1.94
C SER A 41 17.42 14.15 -2.43
N PHE A 42 18.03 15.27 -2.02
CA PHE A 42 17.64 16.59 -2.51
C PHE A 42 18.00 16.81 -4.00
N ARG A 43 19.11 16.25 -4.49
CA ARG A 43 19.45 16.27 -5.92
C ARG A 43 18.42 15.51 -6.73
N ALA A 44 18.01 14.34 -6.25
CA ALA A 44 16.99 13.52 -6.89
C ALA A 44 15.66 14.25 -7.03
N ARG A 45 15.15 14.83 -5.93
CA ARG A 45 13.93 15.65 -5.97
C ARG A 45 14.08 16.85 -6.91
N THR A 46 15.22 17.55 -6.86
CA THR A 46 15.47 18.70 -7.73
C THR A 46 15.44 18.32 -9.21
N ALA A 47 16.05 17.19 -9.59
CA ALA A 47 16.01 16.67 -10.95
C ALA A 47 14.58 16.27 -11.37
N GLN A 48 13.82 15.62 -10.47
CA GLN A 48 12.44 15.22 -10.71
C GLN A 48 11.53 16.43 -10.99
N GLU A 49 11.64 17.48 -10.18
CA GLU A 49 10.83 18.70 -10.30
C GLU A 49 11.19 19.54 -11.53
N ARG A 50 12.39 19.33 -12.09
CA ARG A 50 12.83 19.90 -13.37
C ARG A 50 12.45 19.03 -14.58
N GLY A 51 11.80 17.89 -14.38
CA GLY A 51 11.38 16.97 -15.43
C GLY A 51 12.47 16.00 -15.91
N SER A 52 13.63 15.96 -15.26
CA SER A 52 14.73 15.02 -15.57
C SER A 52 14.58 13.72 -14.78
N THR A 53 13.66 12.85 -15.20
CA THR A 53 13.35 11.60 -14.48
C THR A 53 14.55 10.63 -14.39
N LEU A 54 15.34 10.51 -15.46
CA LEU A 54 16.52 9.64 -15.47
C LEU A 54 17.58 10.09 -14.46
N ASP A 55 17.84 11.40 -14.39
CA ASP A 55 18.80 11.96 -13.43
C ASP A 55 18.28 11.81 -11.99
N ALA A 56 16.97 11.97 -11.78
CA ALA A 56 16.35 11.73 -10.49
C ALA A 56 16.57 10.28 -10.03
N ASP A 57 16.34 9.30 -10.90
CA ASP A 57 16.56 7.88 -10.59
C ASP A 57 18.02 7.57 -10.24
N VAL A 58 18.98 8.18 -10.96
CA VAL A 58 20.41 8.04 -10.66
C VAL A 58 20.72 8.54 -9.24
N HIS A 59 20.23 9.74 -8.90
CA HIS A 59 20.45 10.31 -7.57
C HIS A 59 19.75 9.52 -6.46
N TRP A 60 18.53 9.02 -6.68
CA TRP A 60 17.85 8.16 -5.72
C TRP A 60 18.60 6.86 -5.46
N ASN A 61 19.07 6.20 -6.53
CA ASN A 61 19.89 4.99 -6.41
C ASN A 61 21.18 5.25 -5.63
N HIS A 62 21.81 6.39 -5.88
CA HIS A 62 23.03 6.80 -5.19
C HIS A 62 22.78 7.08 -3.71
N ALA A 63 21.69 7.78 -3.36
CA ALA A 63 21.27 8.00 -1.99
C ALA A 63 21.09 6.67 -1.23
N ILE A 64 20.37 5.71 -1.81
CA ILE A 64 20.17 4.37 -1.23
C ILE A 64 21.52 3.65 -1.04
N SER A 65 22.41 3.71 -2.04
CA SER A 65 23.74 3.09 -1.95
C SER A 65 24.58 3.70 -0.82
N LEU A 66 24.50 5.02 -0.61
CA LEU A 66 25.21 5.73 0.46
C LEU A 66 24.64 5.44 1.85
N ALA A 67 23.33 5.16 1.95
CA ALA A 67 22.70 4.72 3.18
C ALA A 67 23.14 3.31 3.60
N GLY A 68 23.41 2.42 2.63
CA GLY A 68 23.82 1.06 2.89
C GLY A 68 22.80 0.30 3.74
N VAL A 69 23.22 -0.19 4.91
CA VAL A 69 22.35 -0.91 5.87
C VAL A 69 21.97 -0.06 7.09
N ASP A 70 22.22 1.25 7.06
CA ASP A 70 21.87 2.14 8.17
C ASP A 70 20.34 2.40 8.17
N PRO A 71 19.60 1.89 9.18
CA PRO A 71 18.15 2.01 9.22
C PRO A 71 17.67 3.46 9.40
N PHE A 72 18.49 4.36 9.98
CA PHE A 72 18.11 5.76 10.15
C PHE A 72 18.20 6.51 8.82
N LYS A 73 19.25 6.25 8.02
CA LYS A 73 19.40 6.84 6.69
C LYS A 73 18.36 6.29 5.71
N LEU A 74 18.14 4.98 5.70
CA LEU A 74 17.10 4.37 4.88
C LEU A 74 15.71 4.94 5.22
N ARG A 75 15.41 5.14 6.50
CA ARG A 75 14.15 5.76 6.93
C ARG A 75 14.05 7.22 6.47
N PHE A 76 15.13 7.99 6.55
CA PHE A 76 15.16 9.36 6.05
C PHE A 76 14.81 9.39 4.56
N ILE A 77 15.55 8.62 3.75
CA ILE A 77 15.35 8.59 2.28
C ILE A 77 13.92 8.14 1.96
N ALA A 78 13.41 7.11 2.64
CA ALA A 78 12.06 6.62 2.41
C ALA A 78 11.01 7.71 2.65
N ASN A 79 11.05 8.37 3.81
CA ASN A 79 10.10 9.42 4.16
C ASN A 79 10.22 10.62 3.19
N PHE A 80 11.44 11.00 2.82
CA PHE A 80 11.69 12.12 1.92
C PHE A 80 11.22 11.81 0.49
N ALA A 81 11.39 10.57 0.04
CA ALA A 81 10.88 10.07 -1.23
C ALA A 81 9.34 10.08 -1.27
N GLU A 82 8.66 9.67 -0.19
CA GLU A 82 7.19 9.78 -0.10
C GLU A 82 6.69 11.21 -0.23
N GLN A 83 7.33 12.15 0.48
CA GLN A 83 7.01 13.58 0.39
C GLN A 83 7.27 14.14 -1.02
N SER A 84 8.18 13.51 -1.76
CA SER A 84 8.52 13.84 -3.14
C SER A 84 7.71 13.04 -4.16
N HIS A 85 6.71 12.26 -3.73
CA HIS A 85 5.92 11.36 -4.58
C HIS A 85 6.72 10.27 -5.33
N ALA A 86 7.96 9.99 -4.92
CA ALA A 86 8.82 8.92 -5.43
C ALA A 86 8.57 7.61 -4.67
N ASN A 87 7.34 7.09 -4.78
CA ASN A 87 6.88 5.98 -3.95
C ASN A 87 7.64 4.66 -4.18
N ASP A 88 8.16 4.42 -5.39
CA ASP A 88 8.98 3.26 -5.71
C ASP A 88 10.33 3.28 -4.95
N VAL A 89 10.93 4.46 -4.79
CA VAL A 89 12.16 4.68 -4.01
C VAL A 89 11.88 4.41 -2.54
N ALA A 90 10.78 4.95 -2.01
CA ALA A 90 10.36 4.71 -0.63
C ALA A 90 10.16 3.21 -0.34
N LEU A 91 9.48 2.50 -1.24
CA LEU A 91 9.28 1.05 -1.15
C LEU A 91 10.60 0.28 -1.13
N ARG A 92 11.57 0.65 -1.97
CA ARG A 92 12.90 0.01 -1.98
C ARG A 92 13.66 0.22 -0.66
N CYS A 93 13.61 1.43 -0.10
CA CYS A 93 14.22 1.72 1.18
C CYS A 93 13.59 0.91 2.31
N TYR A 94 12.25 0.85 2.37
CA TYR A 94 11.57 0.04 3.36
C TYR A 94 11.83 -1.46 3.17
N ASP A 95 11.93 -1.95 1.94
CA ASP A 95 12.28 -3.36 1.67
C ASP A 95 13.66 -3.72 2.23
N GLN A 96 14.65 -2.83 2.10
CA GLN A 96 15.96 -3.00 2.72
C GLN A 96 15.89 -2.96 4.24
N MET A 97 15.17 -1.97 4.81
CA MET A 97 14.96 -1.88 6.26
C MET A 97 14.26 -3.11 6.82
N ALA A 98 13.37 -3.73 6.04
CA ALA A 98 12.60 -4.86 6.50
C ALA A 98 13.45 -6.12 6.73
N ARG A 99 14.63 -6.17 6.11
CA ARG A 99 15.63 -7.22 6.28
C ARG A 99 16.52 -7.00 7.51
N LEU A 100 16.41 -5.85 8.18
CA LEU A 100 17.20 -5.51 9.36
C LEU A 100 16.48 -5.92 10.66
N PRO A 101 17.17 -6.61 11.58
CA PRO A 101 16.61 -6.96 12.90
C PRO A 101 16.09 -5.72 13.63
N GLY A 102 14.88 -5.80 14.17
CA GLY A 102 14.25 -4.69 14.92
C GLY A 102 13.54 -3.63 14.06
N HIS A 103 13.69 -3.64 12.73
CA HIS A 103 13.06 -2.65 11.84
C HIS A 103 11.97 -3.21 10.92
N ALA A 104 11.87 -4.55 10.79
CA ALA A 104 10.89 -5.26 9.98
C ALA A 104 9.44 -4.78 10.20
N ALA A 105 8.97 -4.74 11.45
CA ALA A 105 7.58 -4.36 11.74
C ALA A 105 7.24 -2.93 11.29
N PHE A 106 8.17 -1.98 11.45
CA PHE A 106 7.99 -0.61 10.98
C PHE A 106 7.95 -0.56 9.45
N ALA A 107 8.91 -1.21 8.81
CA ALA A 107 9.03 -1.23 7.36
C ALA A 107 7.78 -1.84 6.71
N TYR A 108 7.28 -2.98 7.21
CA TYR A 108 6.07 -3.59 6.65
C TYR A 108 4.82 -2.74 6.80
N ARG A 109 4.66 -2.02 7.91
CA ARG A 109 3.55 -1.07 8.06
C ARG A 109 3.64 0.08 7.05
N ALA A 110 4.85 0.59 6.81
CA ALA A 110 5.03 1.67 5.84
C ALA A 110 4.79 1.19 4.40
N ILE A 111 5.30 0.01 4.04
CA ILE A 111 5.07 -0.63 2.74
C ILE A 111 3.58 -0.89 2.53
N GLN A 112 2.87 -1.42 3.53
CA GLN A 112 1.42 -1.65 3.46
C GLN A 112 0.67 -0.34 3.21
N ARG A 113 0.97 0.72 3.97
CA ARG A 113 0.35 2.03 3.79
C ARG A 113 0.56 2.58 2.38
N LEU A 114 1.78 2.48 1.85
CA LEU A 114 2.10 2.95 0.50
C LEU A 114 1.37 2.15 -0.59
N ALA A 115 1.29 0.83 -0.41
CA ALA A 115 0.53 -0.02 -1.31
C ALA A 115 -0.96 0.35 -1.33
N GLU A 116 -1.57 0.56 -0.17
CA GLU A 116 -2.96 1.00 -0.03
C GLU A 116 -3.19 2.36 -0.69
N GLN A 117 -2.29 3.33 -0.49
CA GLN A 117 -2.38 4.67 -1.09
C GLN A 117 -2.23 4.68 -2.61
N SER A 118 -1.47 3.75 -3.18
CA SER A 118 -1.25 3.70 -4.63
C SER A 118 -2.49 3.28 -5.43
N GLY A 119 -3.49 2.66 -4.76
CA GLY A 119 -4.64 2.04 -5.43
C GLY A 119 -4.26 0.93 -6.43
N ASN A 120 -3.00 0.49 -6.43
CA ASN A 120 -2.45 -0.51 -7.34
C ASN A 120 -2.41 -1.88 -6.66
N THR A 121 -3.39 -2.70 -6.98
CA THR A 121 -3.56 -4.06 -6.44
C THR A 121 -2.35 -4.97 -6.70
N VAL A 122 -1.66 -4.81 -7.84
CA VAL A 122 -0.45 -5.60 -8.16
C VAL A 122 0.70 -5.24 -7.23
N ALA A 123 0.88 -3.95 -6.94
CA ALA A 123 1.88 -3.50 -5.97
C ALA A 123 1.54 -4.01 -4.56
N ALA A 124 0.28 -3.90 -4.14
CA ALA A 124 -0.18 -4.39 -2.84
C ALA A 124 -0.02 -5.91 -2.68
N ARG A 125 -0.29 -6.67 -3.73
CA ARG A 125 -0.04 -8.12 -3.79
C ARG A 125 1.44 -8.45 -3.60
N SER A 126 2.34 -7.76 -4.31
CA SER A 126 3.79 -8.01 -4.20
C SER A 126 4.31 -7.81 -2.77
N VAL A 127 3.74 -6.85 -2.05
CA VAL A 127 4.02 -6.62 -0.64
C VAL A 127 3.50 -7.76 0.23
N ALA A 128 2.23 -8.14 0.05
CA ALA A 128 1.62 -9.22 0.80
C ALA A 128 2.36 -10.55 0.60
N GLU A 129 2.87 -10.80 -0.61
CA GLU A 129 3.67 -11.98 -0.94
C GLU A 129 4.97 -12.03 -0.12
N LYS A 130 5.68 -10.90 0.00
CA LYS A 130 6.88 -10.79 0.84
C LYS A 130 6.55 -11.01 2.32
N ILE A 131 5.49 -10.37 2.83
CA ILE A 131 5.05 -10.51 4.23
C ILE A 131 4.74 -11.97 4.54
N SER A 132 3.94 -12.62 3.69
CA SER A 132 3.58 -14.03 3.84
C SER A 132 4.79 -14.96 3.72
N ALA A 133 5.83 -14.62 2.95
CA ALA A 133 7.02 -15.45 2.82
C ALA A 133 7.89 -15.44 4.10
N MET A 134 7.91 -14.36 4.88
CA MET A 134 8.69 -14.33 6.13
C MET A 134 7.90 -14.78 7.35
N ALA A 135 6.58 -14.63 7.31
CA ALA A 135 5.68 -15.11 8.34
C ALA A 135 4.72 -16.14 7.75
N PRO A 136 5.23 -17.31 7.27
CA PRO A 136 4.41 -18.30 6.61
C PRO A 136 3.32 -18.88 7.51
N ASP A 137 3.49 -18.82 8.84
CA ASP A 137 2.52 -19.29 9.82
C ASP A 137 1.56 -18.20 10.32
N ASP A 138 1.69 -16.93 9.87
CA ASP A 138 0.78 -15.85 10.27
C ASP A 138 -0.51 -15.91 9.43
N PRO A 139 -1.68 -16.20 10.06
CA PRO A 139 -2.96 -16.27 9.36
C PRO A 139 -3.34 -14.98 8.65
N ASN A 140 -2.93 -13.81 9.18
CA ASN A 140 -3.28 -12.53 8.58
C ASN A 140 -2.46 -12.26 7.32
N ALA A 141 -1.18 -12.65 7.32
CA ALA A 141 -0.32 -12.55 6.15
C ALA A 141 -0.82 -13.44 5.01
N GLN A 142 -1.22 -14.68 5.35
CA GLN A 142 -1.83 -15.61 4.39
C GLN A 142 -3.16 -15.06 3.82
N ASP A 143 -4.05 -14.56 4.68
CA ASP A 143 -5.34 -13.99 4.26
C ASP A 143 -5.16 -12.79 3.33
N GLN A 144 -4.23 -11.87 3.66
CA GLN A 144 -3.98 -10.67 2.86
C GLN A 144 -3.43 -11.01 1.47
N LEU A 145 -2.52 -11.98 1.37
CA LEU A 145 -2.03 -12.45 0.07
C LEU A 145 -3.15 -13.10 -0.74
N ALA A 146 -3.94 -13.98 -0.10
CA ALA A 146 -5.08 -14.63 -0.75
C ALA A 146 -6.11 -13.61 -1.25
N TYR A 147 -6.40 -12.58 -0.47
CA TYR A 147 -7.31 -11.49 -0.85
C TYR A 147 -6.87 -10.80 -2.14
N PHE A 148 -5.60 -10.36 -2.23
CA PHE A 148 -5.10 -9.70 -3.43
C PHE A 148 -4.98 -10.64 -4.63
N ASP A 149 -4.57 -11.88 -4.43
CA ASP A 149 -4.56 -12.87 -5.51
C ASP A 149 -5.98 -13.11 -6.05
N LEU A 150 -7.00 -13.21 -5.19
CA LEU A 150 -8.39 -13.38 -5.59
C LEU A 150 -8.95 -12.14 -6.30
N LEU A 151 -8.62 -10.94 -5.84
CA LEU A 151 -8.97 -9.70 -6.56
C LEU A 151 -8.44 -9.75 -7.99
N LEU A 152 -7.19 -10.15 -8.16
CA LEU A 152 -6.48 -10.27 -9.44
C LEU A 152 -6.82 -11.55 -10.25
N GLY A 153 -7.68 -12.42 -9.73
CA GLY A 153 -8.05 -13.68 -10.40
C GLY A 153 -6.91 -14.70 -10.52
N ARG A 154 -5.93 -14.68 -9.61
CA ARG A 154 -4.73 -15.54 -9.64
C ARG A 154 -4.92 -16.76 -8.74
N ASN A 155 -4.55 -17.93 -9.26
CA ASN A 155 -4.53 -19.20 -8.50
C ASN A 155 -5.81 -19.40 -7.66
N VAL A 156 -6.98 -19.15 -8.25
CA VAL A 156 -8.26 -19.00 -7.53
C VAL A 156 -8.55 -20.21 -6.64
N GLU A 157 -8.31 -21.42 -7.13
CA GLU A 157 -8.55 -22.67 -6.40
C GLU A 157 -7.68 -22.78 -5.14
N SER A 158 -6.38 -22.47 -5.27
CA SER A 158 -5.44 -22.53 -4.16
C SER A 158 -5.75 -21.47 -3.11
N ASN A 159 -6.00 -20.22 -3.55
CA ASN A 159 -6.34 -19.12 -2.65
C ASN A 159 -7.73 -19.29 -2.01
N ALA A 160 -8.68 -19.90 -2.71
CA ALA A 160 -9.97 -20.26 -2.14
C ALA A 160 -9.84 -21.29 -1.01
N ALA A 161 -8.99 -22.31 -1.19
CA ALA A 161 -8.74 -23.31 -0.14
C ALA A 161 -8.13 -22.66 1.11
N ILE A 162 -7.19 -21.74 0.94
CA ILE A 162 -6.59 -20.97 2.05
C ILE A 162 -7.67 -20.13 2.76
N ALA A 163 -8.42 -19.32 2.00
CA ALA A 163 -9.44 -18.44 2.55
C ALA A 163 -10.53 -19.21 3.32
N GLN A 164 -11.01 -20.33 2.77
CA GLN A 164 -12.00 -21.18 3.43
C GLN A 164 -11.46 -21.84 4.70
N LYS A 165 -10.20 -22.29 4.69
CA LYS A 165 -9.53 -22.84 5.87
C LYS A 165 -9.46 -21.78 6.98
N LEU A 166 -9.02 -20.57 6.66
CA LEU A 166 -8.89 -19.48 7.63
C LEU A 166 -10.25 -19.05 8.21
N ALA A 167 -11.27 -18.89 7.36
CA ALA A 167 -12.63 -18.55 7.82
C ALA A 167 -13.21 -19.65 8.73
N SER A 168 -12.94 -20.92 8.44
CA SER A 168 -13.39 -22.05 9.26
C SER A 168 -12.65 -22.15 10.60
N GLN A 169 -11.35 -21.87 10.60
CA GLN A 169 -10.52 -21.89 11.82
C GLN A 169 -10.80 -20.71 12.74
N TYR A 170 -11.14 -19.54 12.18
CA TYR A 170 -11.41 -18.33 12.95
C TYR A 170 -12.77 -17.70 12.56
N PRO A 171 -13.90 -18.34 12.89
CA PRO A 171 -15.23 -17.94 12.43
C PRO A 171 -15.68 -16.55 12.94
N MET A 172 -15.03 -16.01 13.97
CA MET A 172 -15.31 -14.66 14.49
C MET A 172 -14.51 -13.56 13.77
N ARG A 173 -13.57 -13.90 12.89
CA ARG A 173 -12.75 -12.94 12.14
C ARG A 173 -13.46 -12.57 10.85
N LEU A 174 -14.07 -11.39 10.83
CA LEU A 174 -14.80 -10.91 9.64
C LEU A 174 -13.89 -10.79 8.40
N SER A 175 -12.63 -10.38 8.56
CA SER A 175 -11.67 -10.30 7.44
C SER A 175 -11.57 -11.62 6.67
N PHE A 176 -11.41 -12.73 7.38
CA PHE A 176 -11.24 -14.05 6.75
C PHE A 176 -12.53 -14.50 6.06
N ARG A 177 -13.68 -14.18 6.65
CA ARG A 177 -14.99 -14.44 6.05
C ARG A 177 -15.22 -13.62 4.79
N VAL A 178 -14.75 -12.36 4.76
CA VAL A 178 -14.78 -11.50 3.56
C VAL A 178 -13.92 -12.10 2.45
N THR A 179 -12.70 -12.53 2.75
CA THR A 179 -11.81 -13.17 1.77
C THR A 179 -12.40 -14.48 1.25
N ALA A 180 -12.99 -15.30 2.13
CA ALA A 180 -13.69 -16.52 1.73
C ALA A 180 -14.92 -16.22 0.84
N ALA A 181 -15.65 -15.14 1.12
CA ALA A 181 -16.77 -14.72 0.29
C ALA A 181 -16.31 -14.27 -1.10
N LEU A 182 -15.21 -13.52 -1.19
CA LEU A 182 -14.59 -13.15 -2.46
C LEU A 182 -14.13 -14.40 -3.24
N ALA A 183 -13.56 -15.39 -2.56
CA ALA A 183 -13.20 -16.67 -3.18
C ALA A 183 -14.42 -17.38 -3.77
N CYS A 184 -15.54 -17.45 -3.03
CA CYS A 184 -16.79 -18.01 -3.52
C CYS A 184 -17.32 -17.25 -4.74
N LEU A 185 -17.27 -15.91 -4.75
CA LEU A 185 -17.64 -15.10 -5.92
C LEU A 185 -16.78 -15.40 -7.15
N ARG A 186 -15.46 -15.55 -6.98
CA ARG A 186 -14.55 -15.91 -8.09
C ARG A 186 -14.80 -17.31 -8.63
N LYS A 187 -15.45 -18.18 -7.85
CA LYS A 187 -15.89 -19.52 -8.26
C LYS A 187 -17.35 -19.56 -8.72
N GLU A 188 -17.99 -18.40 -8.90
CA GLU A 188 -19.40 -18.29 -9.29
C GLU A 188 -20.39 -18.94 -8.29
N ASP A 189 -19.96 -19.14 -7.04
CA ASP A 189 -20.77 -19.70 -5.97
C ASP A 189 -21.32 -18.58 -5.06
N ALA A 190 -22.30 -17.84 -5.59
CA ALA A 190 -22.90 -16.71 -4.90
C ALA A 190 -23.57 -17.12 -3.57
N GLY A 191 -24.19 -18.30 -3.52
CA GLY A 191 -24.87 -18.80 -2.33
C GLY A 191 -23.91 -19.06 -1.17
N SER A 192 -22.78 -19.72 -1.43
CA SER A 192 -21.74 -19.89 -0.41
C SER A 192 -21.08 -18.57 -0.03
N ALA A 193 -20.95 -17.62 -0.97
CA ALA A 193 -20.43 -16.30 -0.67
C ALA A 193 -21.32 -15.56 0.34
N LEU A 194 -22.65 -15.59 0.15
CA LEU A 194 -23.59 -14.98 1.09
C LEU A 194 -23.61 -15.72 2.44
N ALA A 195 -23.44 -17.04 2.43
CA ALA A 195 -23.36 -17.85 3.64
C ALA A 195 -22.19 -17.43 4.55
N GLN A 196 -21.10 -16.90 4.00
CA GLN A 196 -19.98 -16.37 4.80
C GLN A 196 -20.40 -15.24 5.71
N PHE A 197 -21.49 -14.50 5.42
CA PHE A 197 -21.97 -13.40 6.25
C PHE A 197 -23.06 -13.79 7.23
N LYS A 198 -23.48 -15.06 7.27
CA LYS A 198 -24.37 -15.59 8.32
C LYS A 198 -23.63 -15.61 9.66
N GLY A 199 -24.21 -14.99 10.69
CA GLY A 199 -23.58 -14.90 12.01
C GLY A 199 -24.07 -13.69 12.81
N PRO A 200 -23.28 -13.21 13.78
CA PRO A 200 -23.61 -12.01 14.54
C PRO A 200 -23.85 -10.80 13.62
N PRO A 201 -24.73 -9.85 14.01
CA PRO A 201 -24.94 -8.63 13.26
C PRO A 201 -23.62 -7.91 12.98
N ILE A 202 -23.43 -7.48 11.73
CA ILE A 202 -22.24 -6.75 11.29
C ILE A 202 -22.60 -5.28 11.17
N GLU A 203 -21.90 -4.42 11.92
CA GLU A 203 -22.00 -2.96 11.79
C GLU A 203 -21.23 -2.49 10.55
N TRP A 204 -21.82 -2.68 9.35
CA TRP A 204 -21.14 -2.42 8.08
C TRP A 204 -20.58 -0.99 7.94
N ASN A 205 -21.24 0.01 8.53
CA ASN A 205 -20.78 1.41 8.54
C ASN A 205 -19.40 1.61 9.20
N ARG A 206 -18.96 0.69 10.07
CA ARG A 206 -17.65 0.73 10.75
C ARG A 206 -16.62 -0.20 10.11
N THR A 207 -16.98 -0.90 9.04
CA THR A 207 -16.07 -1.81 8.34
C THR A 207 -15.27 -1.09 7.25
N PRO A 208 -14.07 -1.59 6.91
CA PRO A 208 -13.28 -1.09 5.80
C PRO A 208 -14.08 -0.98 4.49
N PRO A 209 -13.85 0.06 3.67
CA PRO A 209 -14.52 0.23 2.37
C PRO A 209 -14.42 -1.01 1.47
N ALA A 210 -13.24 -1.64 1.42
CA ALA A 210 -12.98 -2.84 0.63
C ALA A 210 -13.88 -4.03 1.02
N TRP A 211 -14.18 -4.19 2.31
CA TRP A 211 -15.05 -5.28 2.79
C TRP A 211 -16.49 -5.04 2.40
N ARG A 212 -16.94 -3.78 2.46
CA ARG A 212 -18.26 -3.38 1.98
C ARG A 212 -18.39 -3.58 0.47
N ALA A 213 -17.33 -3.35 -0.29
CA ALA A 213 -17.32 -3.59 -1.73
C ALA A 213 -17.52 -5.07 -2.05
N VAL A 214 -16.82 -5.97 -1.35
CA VAL A 214 -17.04 -7.42 -1.47
C VAL A 214 -18.46 -7.80 -1.06
N TYR A 215 -18.95 -7.29 0.07
CA TYR A 215 -20.31 -7.60 0.53
C TYR A 215 -21.39 -7.12 -0.45
N ALA A 216 -21.26 -5.90 -0.98
CA ALA A 216 -22.16 -5.37 -2.00
C ALA A 216 -22.16 -6.25 -3.26
N ALA A 217 -20.99 -6.71 -3.72
CA ALA A 217 -20.89 -7.64 -4.84
C ALA A 217 -21.54 -9.01 -4.53
N VAL A 218 -21.41 -9.50 -3.29
CA VAL A 218 -22.10 -10.73 -2.85
C VAL A 218 -23.61 -10.57 -2.86
N LEU A 219 -24.14 -9.46 -2.35
CA LEU A 219 -25.58 -9.16 -2.41
C LEU A 219 -26.06 -9.10 -3.86
N ALA A 220 -25.31 -8.43 -4.74
CA ALA A 220 -25.62 -8.30 -6.15
C ALA A 220 -25.68 -9.67 -6.87
N ALA A 221 -24.70 -10.54 -6.59
CA ALA A 221 -24.63 -11.88 -7.16
C ALA A 221 -25.74 -12.84 -6.66
N ASN A 222 -26.44 -12.48 -5.58
CA ASN A 222 -27.59 -13.22 -5.04
C ASN A 222 -28.93 -12.51 -5.36
N ASP A 223 -28.98 -11.70 -6.42
CA ASP A 223 -30.16 -10.94 -6.86
C ASP A 223 -30.71 -9.95 -5.81
N GLN A 224 -29.93 -9.61 -4.78
CA GLN A 224 -30.28 -8.63 -3.75
C GLN A 224 -29.82 -7.22 -4.14
N THR A 225 -30.10 -6.80 -5.37
CA THR A 225 -29.55 -5.57 -5.98
C THR A 225 -29.91 -4.30 -5.21
N ALA A 226 -31.10 -4.21 -4.62
CA ALA A 226 -31.50 -3.04 -3.81
C ALA A 226 -30.60 -2.88 -2.57
N ALA A 227 -30.44 -3.95 -1.80
CA ALA A 227 -29.55 -3.97 -0.63
C ALA A 227 -28.08 -3.75 -1.03
N ALA A 228 -27.66 -4.32 -2.18
CA ALA A 228 -26.32 -4.12 -2.71
C ALA A 228 -26.03 -2.63 -2.99
N ARG A 229 -27.00 -1.89 -3.56
CA ARG A 229 -26.89 -0.45 -3.81
C ARG A 229 -26.86 0.37 -2.54
N GLU A 230 -27.68 0.03 -1.55
CA GLU A 230 -27.68 0.69 -0.24
C GLU A 230 -26.30 0.62 0.42
N ILE A 231 -25.67 -0.56 0.40
CA ILE A 231 -24.29 -0.71 0.90
C ILE A 231 -23.31 0.10 0.03
N ALA A 232 -23.41 0.00 -1.30
CA ALA A 232 -22.49 0.65 -2.24
C ALA A 232 -22.43 2.18 -2.06
N ILE A 233 -23.57 2.83 -1.77
CA ILE A 233 -23.63 4.29 -1.54
C ILE A 233 -22.81 4.72 -0.32
N THR A 234 -22.61 3.85 0.67
CA THR A 234 -21.82 4.18 1.87
C THR A 234 -20.32 4.14 1.63
N ILE A 235 -19.87 3.59 0.50
CA ILE A 235 -18.46 3.28 0.26
C ILE A 235 -17.73 4.53 -0.26
N PRO A 236 -16.68 5.00 0.43
CA PRO A 236 -15.78 6.02 -0.12
C PRO A 236 -14.95 5.41 -1.25
N VAL A 237 -15.41 5.55 -2.50
CA VAL A 237 -14.85 4.89 -3.69
C VAL A 237 -13.39 5.30 -3.93
N GLU A 238 -13.02 6.51 -3.54
CA GLU A 238 -11.65 7.03 -3.61
C GLU A 238 -10.65 6.23 -2.76
N GLN A 239 -11.12 5.53 -1.73
CA GLN A 239 -10.30 4.69 -0.85
C GLN A 239 -10.17 3.25 -1.36
N LEU A 240 -10.86 2.89 -2.44
CA LEU A 240 -10.76 1.56 -3.05
C LEU A 240 -9.64 1.52 -4.08
N ASN A 241 -8.94 0.38 -4.16
CA ASN A 241 -8.07 0.08 -5.29
C ASN A 241 -8.90 -0.22 -6.56
N ARG A 242 -8.23 -0.30 -7.72
CA ARG A 242 -8.90 -0.50 -9.02
C ARG A 242 -9.77 -1.77 -9.05
N ASP A 243 -9.27 -2.88 -8.53
CA ASP A 243 -9.95 -4.19 -8.60
C ASP A 243 -11.11 -4.29 -7.61
N GLU A 244 -11.01 -3.62 -6.45
CA GLU A 244 -12.12 -3.45 -5.50
C GLU A 244 -13.24 -2.59 -6.10
N ARG A 245 -12.90 -1.49 -6.79
CA ARG A 245 -13.91 -0.67 -7.50
C ARG A 245 -14.64 -1.48 -8.55
N ALA A 246 -13.93 -2.36 -9.26
CA ALA A 246 -14.54 -3.21 -10.27
C ALA A 246 -15.64 -4.14 -9.70
N LEU A 247 -15.56 -4.51 -8.42
CA LEU A 247 -16.60 -5.33 -7.76
C LEU A 247 -17.95 -4.61 -7.67
N ILE A 248 -17.95 -3.28 -7.53
CA ILE A 248 -19.16 -2.48 -7.33
C ILE A 248 -19.55 -1.63 -8.56
N ALA A 249 -18.73 -1.63 -9.62
CA ALA A 249 -19.01 -0.89 -10.84
C ALA A 249 -20.42 -1.17 -11.44
N PRO A 250 -20.95 -2.41 -11.43
CA PRO A 250 -22.31 -2.67 -11.90
C PRO A 250 -23.42 -2.03 -11.04
N LEU A 251 -23.11 -1.68 -9.79
CA LEU A 251 -24.07 -1.17 -8.80
C LEU A 251 -24.14 0.35 -8.77
N THR A 252 -23.05 1.02 -9.13
CA THR A 252 -22.93 2.47 -8.99
C THR A 252 -23.42 3.26 -10.19
N GLY A 253 -23.56 2.62 -11.38
CA GLY A 253 -24.16 3.22 -12.59
C GLY A 253 -23.43 4.47 -13.09
N SER A 254 -22.88 4.42 -14.30
CA SER A 254 -22.21 5.54 -14.98
C SER A 254 -22.87 6.90 -14.72
N GLN A 255 -22.21 7.76 -13.93
CA GLN A 255 -22.33 9.21 -14.06
C GLN A 255 -21.19 9.69 -14.94
#